data_AF-A0A368FRP4-F1
#
_entry.id   AF-A0A368FRP4-F1
#
_cell.length_a   1.000
_cell.length_b   1.000
_cell.length_c   1.000
_cell.angle_alpha   90.00
_cell.angle_beta   90.00
_cell.angle_gamma   90.00
#
_symmetry.space_group_name_H-M   'P 1'
#
loop_
_entity.id
_entity.type
_entity.pdbx_description
1 polymer ?
#
loop_
_entity_poly.entity_id
_entity_poly.type
_entity_poly.pdbx_seq_one_letter_code
_entity_poly.pdbx_strand_id
1 'polypeptide(L)'
;MRHFAGSPNVQRAMACIWWRGWGNFGSNPARDSYRVLRHVFLYPILALMYIFTNGKIGSSFDVPLARYISYTSSYATFVICLIAIRYAKVGEAAKVVHTPTGY
;
A
#
# COMPACT_ATOMS: atom_id res chain seq x y z
N MET A 1 21.06 13.74 -17.75
CA MET A 1 19.73 13.32 -18.27
C MET A 1 18.53 13.82 -17.44
N ARG A 2 18.72 14.55 -16.32
CA ARG A 2 17.61 15.09 -15.52
C ARG A 2 16.73 16.09 -16.28
N HIS A 3 17.33 16.95 -17.10
CA HIS A 3 16.60 17.93 -17.92
C HIS A 3 15.67 17.29 -18.97
N PHE A 4 16.09 16.16 -19.56
CA PHE A 4 15.24 15.40 -20.49
C PHE A 4 14.04 14.79 -19.76
N ALA A 5 14.28 14.12 -18.63
CA ALA A 5 13.22 13.52 -17.83
C ALA A 5 12.24 14.57 -17.29
N GLY A 6 12.72 15.75 -16.92
CA GLY A 6 11.90 16.88 -16.45
C GLY A 6 11.18 17.64 -17.56
N SER A 7 11.40 17.32 -18.84
CA SER A 7 10.73 18.01 -19.94
C SER A 7 9.21 17.74 -19.90
N PRO A 8 8.35 18.75 -20.19
CA PRO A 8 6.91 18.59 -20.11
C PRO A 8 6.35 17.45 -20.96
N ASN A 9 6.93 17.22 -22.14
CA ASN A 9 6.51 16.15 -23.05
C ASN A 9 6.76 14.76 -22.44
N VAL A 10 7.93 14.56 -21.85
CA VAL A 10 8.28 13.29 -21.18
C VAL A 10 7.43 13.09 -19.92
N GLN A 11 7.23 14.15 -19.13
CA GLN A 11 6.37 14.09 -17.93
C GLN A 11 4.92 13.75 -18.27
N ARG A 12 4.36 14.34 -19.34
CA ARG A 12 3.00 14.02 -19.79
C ARG A 12 2.87 12.57 -20.26
N ALA A 13 3.83 12.08 -21.05
CA ALA A 13 3.85 10.68 -21.48
C ALA A 13 3.96 9.73 -20.27
N MET A 14 4.81 10.05 -19.31
CA MET A 14 4.97 9.28 -18.08
C MET A 14 3.68 9.27 -17.24
N ALA A 15 3.00 10.42 -17.13
CA ALA A 15 1.71 10.50 -16.45
C ALA A 15 0.67 9.59 -17.13
N CYS A 16 0.56 9.60 -18.45
CA CYS A 16 -0.36 8.71 -19.16
C CYS A 16 -0.09 7.22 -18.86
N ILE A 17 1.17 6.81 -18.78
CA ILE A 17 1.56 5.45 -18.41
C ILE A 17 1.22 5.16 -16.94
N TRP A 18 1.47 6.12 -16.05
CA TRP A 18 1.22 6.00 -14.62
C TRP A 18 -0.26 5.79 -14.30
N TRP A 19 -1.13 6.61 -14.89
CA TRP A 19 -2.57 6.57 -14.67
C TRP A 19 -3.21 5.41 -15.43
N ARG A 20 -2.81 5.13 -16.68
CA ARG A 20 -3.36 4.06 -17.53
C ARG A 20 -4.89 3.94 -17.42
N GLY A 21 -5.43 2.82 -16.90
CA GLY A 21 -6.87 2.61 -16.71
C GLY A 21 -7.53 3.45 -15.61
N TRP A 22 -6.75 4.23 -14.87
CA TRP A 22 -7.17 5.17 -13.80
C TRP A 22 -6.97 6.64 -14.21
N GLY A 23 -7.05 6.95 -15.51
CA GLY A 23 -6.92 8.33 -16.02
C GLY A 23 -7.91 9.35 -15.44
N ASN A 24 -8.99 8.89 -14.81
CA ASN A 24 -9.97 9.73 -14.13
C ASN A 24 -9.71 9.92 -12.64
N PHE A 25 -8.64 9.35 -12.08
CA PHE A 25 -8.32 9.52 -10.67
C PHE A 25 -8.10 11.00 -10.33
N GLY A 26 -8.74 11.49 -9.26
CA GLY A 26 -8.87 12.89 -8.91
C GLY A 26 -10.21 13.53 -9.33
N SER A 27 -10.99 12.87 -10.20
CA SER A 27 -12.26 13.42 -10.68
C SER A 27 -13.43 13.17 -9.73
N ASN A 28 -13.40 12.08 -8.95
CA ASN A 28 -14.49 11.70 -8.07
C ASN A 28 -13.92 11.12 -6.77
N PRO A 29 -14.00 11.85 -5.65
CA PRO A 29 -13.37 11.45 -4.40
C PRO A 29 -13.94 10.13 -3.88
N ALA A 30 -15.25 9.88 -3.99
CA ALA A 30 -15.86 8.65 -3.49
C ALA A 30 -15.33 7.40 -4.22
N ARG A 31 -15.26 7.45 -5.55
CA ARG A 31 -14.71 6.35 -6.36
C ARG A 31 -13.22 6.13 -6.08
N ASP A 32 -12.47 7.22 -5.95
CA ASP A 32 -11.03 7.14 -5.75
C ASP A 32 -10.69 6.66 -4.33
N SER A 33 -11.45 7.10 -3.32
CA SER A 33 -11.40 6.53 -1.97
C SER A 33 -11.73 5.04 -1.98
N TYR A 34 -12.79 4.60 -2.66
CA TYR A 34 -13.10 3.17 -2.78
C TYR A 34 -11.95 2.36 -3.40
N ARG A 35 -11.36 2.87 -4.49
CA ARG A 35 -10.19 2.26 -5.13
C ARG A 35 -9.01 2.15 -4.18
N VAL A 36 -8.69 3.21 -3.44
CA VAL A 36 -7.60 3.23 -2.46
C VAL A 36 -7.89 2.25 -1.32
N LEU A 37 -9.05 2.34 -0.67
CA LEU A 37 -9.44 1.50 0.46
C LEU A 37 -9.42 0.01 0.08
N ARG A 38 -9.90 -0.34 -1.13
CA ARG A 38 -9.79 -1.69 -1.67
C ARG A 38 -8.34 -2.18 -1.73
N HIS A 39 -7.42 -1.35 -2.23
CA HIS A 39 -6.00 -1.70 -2.32
C HIS A 39 -5.24 -1.58 -0.99
N VAL A 40 -5.82 -0.97 0.05
CA VAL A 40 -5.21 -0.91 1.39
C VAL A 40 -5.64 -2.12 2.22
N PHE A 41 -6.95 -2.39 2.29
CA PHE A 41 -7.48 -3.43 3.19
C PHE A 41 -7.59 -4.80 2.53
N LEU A 42 -7.92 -4.87 1.23
CA LEU A 42 -8.13 -6.13 0.53
C LEU A 42 -6.90 -6.59 -0.26
N TYR A 43 -5.78 -5.86 -0.20
CA TYR A 43 -4.54 -6.23 -0.89
C TYR A 43 -4.10 -7.68 -0.68
N PRO A 44 -3.98 -8.21 0.56
CA PRO A 44 -3.49 -9.58 0.75
C PRO A 44 -4.36 -10.63 0.04
N ILE A 45 -5.67 -10.41 -0.03
CA ILE A 45 -6.59 -11.33 -0.72
C ILE A 45 -6.54 -11.10 -2.24
N LEU A 46 -6.59 -9.85 -2.68
CA LEU A 46 -6.59 -9.47 -4.10
C LEU A 46 -5.30 -9.85 -4.81
N ALA A 47 -4.15 -9.74 -4.14
CA ALA A 47 -2.85 -10.13 -4.69
C ALA A 47 -2.79 -11.63 -4.94
N LEU A 48 -3.23 -12.44 -3.98
CA LEU A 48 -3.31 -13.90 -4.15
C LEU A 48 -4.26 -14.28 -5.29
N MET A 49 -5.45 -13.67 -5.34
CA MET A 49 -6.40 -13.90 -6.44
C MET A 49 -5.78 -13.54 -7.81
N TYR A 50 -5.08 -12.41 -7.90
CA TYR A 50 -4.43 -11.98 -9.13
C TYR A 50 -3.37 -12.99 -9.60
N ILE A 51 -2.55 -13.50 -8.67
CA ILE A 51 -1.53 -14.51 -8.95
C ILE A 51 -2.18 -15.83 -9.40
N PHE A 52 -3.14 -16.36 -8.64
CA PHE A 52 -3.77 -17.65 -8.95
C PHE A 52 -4.58 -17.62 -10.25
N THR A 53 -5.14 -16.46 -10.60
CA THR A 53 -5.94 -16.31 -11.82
C THR A 53 -5.12 -15.88 -13.04
N ASN A 54 -3.78 -15.81 -12.93
CA ASN A 54 -2.88 -15.31 -13.98
C ASN A 54 -3.35 -13.95 -14.52
N GLY A 55 -3.75 -13.04 -13.63
CA GLY A 55 -4.17 -11.69 -13.96
C GLY A 55 -5.60 -11.54 -14.49
N LYS A 56 -6.39 -12.62 -14.57
CA LYS A 56 -7.81 -12.52 -14.99
C LYS A 56 -8.67 -11.77 -13.97
N ILE A 57 -8.41 -11.95 -12.68
CA ILE A 57 -9.09 -11.25 -11.59
C ILE A 57 -8.14 -10.21 -11.01
N GLY A 58 -8.62 -8.97 -10.85
CA GLY A 58 -7.83 -7.89 -10.27
C GLY A 58 -6.95 -7.15 -11.28
N SER A 59 -7.43 -6.96 -12.51
CA SER A 59 -6.76 -6.16 -13.54
C SER A 59 -6.35 -4.73 -13.10
N SER A 60 -6.86 -4.24 -11.97
CA SER A 60 -6.33 -3.05 -11.31
C SER A 60 -4.81 -3.12 -11.09
N PHE A 61 -4.22 -4.30 -10.85
CA PHE A 61 -2.77 -4.46 -10.69
C PHE A 61 -1.96 -4.20 -11.97
N ASP A 62 -2.61 -4.15 -13.14
CA ASP A 62 -1.96 -3.72 -14.40
C ASP A 62 -1.69 -2.21 -14.45
N VAL A 63 -2.29 -1.45 -13.52
CA VAL A 63 -2.11 0.00 -13.39
C VAL A 63 -0.95 0.28 -12.42
N PRO A 64 0.10 1.02 -12.84
CA PRO A 64 1.24 1.33 -11.98
C PRO A 64 0.87 2.01 -10.65
N LEU A 65 -0.06 2.97 -10.70
CA LEU A 65 -0.55 3.65 -9.50
C LEU A 65 -1.17 2.68 -8.49
N ALA A 66 -2.00 1.74 -8.94
CA ALA A 66 -2.65 0.79 -8.03
C ALA A 66 -1.63 -0.14 -7.36
N ARG A 67 -0.59 -0.58 -8.08
CA ARG A 67 0.54 -1.32 -7.52
C ARG A 67 1.31 -0.49 -6.49
N TYR A 68 1.57 0.77 -6.79
CA TYR A 68 2.23 1.68 -5.84
C TYR A 68 1.46 1.83 -4.53
N ILE A 69 0.15 2.06 -4.60
CA ILE A 69 -0.71 2.14 -3.40
C ILE A 69 -0.65 0.82 -2.61
N SER A 70 -0.73 -0.30 -3.31
CA SER A 70 -0.70 -1.63 -2.70
C SER A 70 0.62 -1.90 -1.96
N TYR A 71 1.76 -1.64 -2.59
CA TYR A 71 3.07 -1.83 -1.97
C TYR A 71 3.30 -0.87 -0.80
N THR A 72 2.88 0.39 -0.95
CA THR A 72 2.95 1.38 0.13
C THR A 72 2.10 0.95 1.33
N SER A 73 0.89 0.44 1.08
CA SER A 73 0.01 -0.07 2.15
C SER A 73 0.63 -1.26 2.88
N SER A 74 1.20 -2.23 2.14
CA SER A 74 1.89 -3.38 2.73
C SER A 74 3.07 -2.96 3.59
N TYR A 75 3.83 -1.96 3.15
CA TYR A 75 4.95 -1.41 3.92
C TYR A 75 4.47 -0.70 5.19
N ALA A 76 3.40 0.10 5.09
CA ALA A 76 2.79 0.75 6.25
C ALA A 76 2.28 -0.28 7.27
N THR A 77 1.59 -1.33 6.81
CA THR A 77 1.15 -2.44 7.68
C THR A 77 2.33 -3.11 8.38
N PHE A 78 3.42 -3.39 7.65
CA PHE A 78 4.62 -3.95 8.24
C PHE A 78 5.20 -3.08 9.36
N VAL A 79 5.32 -1.76 9.12
CA VAL A 79 5.80 -0.81 10.14
C VAL A 79 4.86 -0.75 11.35
N ILE A 80 3.54 -0.73 11.12
CA ILE A 80 2.54 -0.75 12.21
C ILE A 80 2.70 -2.02 13.05
N CYS A 81 2.88 -3.19 12.43
CA CYS A 81 3.13 -4.44 13.13
C CYS A 81 4.42 -4.39 13.97
N LEU A 82 5.51 -3.83 13.44
CA LEU A 82 6.75 -3.65 14.19
C LEU A 82 6.57 -2.77 15.43
N ILE A 83 5.84 -1.66 15.27
CA ILE A 83 5.50 -0.76 16.37
C ILE A 83 4.66 -1.49 17.43
N ALA A 84 3.63 -2.22 17.01
CA ALA A 84 2.78 -2.99 17.90
C ALA A 84 3.57 -4.05 18.69
N ILE A 85 4.45 -4.80 18.03
CA ILE A 85 5.34 -5.78 18.66
C ILE A 85 6.26 -5.11 19.67
N ARG A 86 6.81 -3.93 19.34
CA ARG A 86 7.67 -3.17 20.26
C ARG A 86 6.91 -2.78 21.54
N TYR A 87 5.70 -2.25 21.42
CA TYR A 87 4.88 -1.90 22.58
C TYR A 87 4.48 -3.13 23.41
N ALA A 88 4.15 -4.25 22.76
CA ALA A 88 3.84 -5.50 23.46
C ALA A 88 5.04 -6.01 24.28
N LYS A 89 6.24 -6.06 23.69
CA LYS A 89 7.46 -6.51 24.38
C LYS A 89 7.88 -5.59 25.53
N VAL A 90 7.78 -4.27 25.36
CA VAL A 90 8.04 -3.31 26.45
C VAL A 90 7.02 -3.48 27.57
N GLY A 91 5.74 -3.70 27.23
CA GLY A 91 4.70 -3.99 28.21
C GLY A 91 4.93 -5.29 28.98
N GLU A 92 5.41 -6.35 28.32
CA GLU A 92 5.80 -7.60 28.98
C GLU A 92 7.01 -7.42 29.91
N ALA A 93 8.05 -6.70 29.47
CA ALA A 93 9.19 -6.37 30.32
C ALA A 93 8.79 -5.54 31.55
N ALA A 94 7.89 -4.57 31.39
CA ALA A 94 7.35 -3.78 32.49
C ALA A 94 6.55 -4.65 33.48
N LYS A 95 5.76 -5.62 33.00
CA LYS A 95 5.04 -6.55 33.87
C LYS A 95 5.99 -7.41 34.71
N VAL A 96 7.08 -7.92 34.14
CA VAL A 96 8.09 -8.74 34.86
C VAL A 96 8.79 -7.93 35.96
N VAL A 97 9.13 -6.67 35.70
CA VAL A 97 9.80 -5.79 36.68
C VAL A 97 8.87 -5.32 37.80
N HIS A 98 7.57 -5.14 37.51
CA HIS A 98 6.60 -4.63 38.48
C HIS A 98 5.76 -5.72 39.18
N THR A 99 5.82 -6.98 38.78
CA THR A 99 5.31 -8.07 39.60
C THR A 99 6.19 -8.20 40.85
N PRO A 100 5.67 -7.97 42.06
CA PRO A 100 6.41 -8.30 43.27
C PRO A 100 6.65 -9.81 43.23
N THR A 101 7.92 -10.20 43.12
CA THR A 101 8.34 -11.58 43.41
C THR A 101 8.10 -11.79 44.89
N GLY A 102 6.88 -12.22 45.21
CA GLY A 102 6.48 -12.60 46.56
C GLY A 102 7.38 -13.72 47.06
N TYR A 103 7.82 -13.52 48.30
CA TYR A 103 8.54 -14.40 49.23
C TYR A 103 8.70 -15.88 48.85
#